data_AF-A0A448WQL9-F1
#
_entry.id   AF-A0A448WQL9-F1
#
_cell.length_a   1.000
_cell.length_b   1.000
_cell.length_c   1.000
_cell.angle_alpha   90.00
_cell.angle_beta   90.00
_cell.angle_gamma   90.00
#
_symmetry.space_group_name_H-M   'P 1'
#
loop_
_entity.id
_entity.type
_entity.pdbx_description
1 polymer ?
#
loop_
_entity_poly.entity_id
_entity_poly.type
_entity_poly.pdbx_seq_one_letter_code
_entity_poly.pdbx_strand_id
1 'polypeptide(L)'
;DNGVRPSDRSTVSKLNPVFVKPHGTSTAANSSFLTDGASACLLTTADKAEALGWKPKCYLRDFIYVSQDPKDQLLLAPAYAIPR
;
A
#
# COMPACT_ATOMS: atom_id res chain seq x y z
N ASP A 1 6.70 -8.80 11.62
CA ASP A 1 7.08 -8.39 10.25
C ASP A 1 8.58 -8.49 10.03
N ASN A 2 8.98 -9.14 8.93
CA ASN A 2 10.39 -9.30 8.55
C ASN A 2 11.00 -8.03 7.91
N GLY A 3 10.17 -7.02 7.62
CA GLY A 3 10.56 -5.80 6.91
C GLY A 3 11.08 -4.66 7.78
N VAL A 4 10.95 -4.74 9.10
CA VAL A 4 11.35 -3.66 10.01
C VAL A 4 12.88 -3.67 10.15
N ARG A 5 13.55 -2.90 9.29
CA ARG A 5 15.02 -2.82 9.20
C ARG A 5 15.47 -1.36 9.02
N PRO A 6 15.31 -0.51 10.05
CA PRO A 6 15.74 0.88 9.98
C PRO A 6 17.25 0.96 9.73
N SER A 7 17.68 1.95 8.97
CA SER A 7 19.08 2.20 8.65
C SER A 7 19.31 3.70 8.54
N ASP A 8 20.53 4.13 8.87
CA ASP A 8 20.89 5.54 8.79
C ASP A 8 20.83 6.06 7.36
N ARG A 9 20.42 7.32 7.20
CA ARG A 9 20.33 7.98 5.89
C ARG A 9 21.64 7.93 5.11
N SER A 10 22.78 8.06 5.81
CA SER A 10 24.13 8.00 5.24
C SER A 10 24.49 6.61 4.68
N THR A 11 23.89 5.55 5.21
CA THR A 11 24.04 4.18 4.73
C THR A 11 23.14 3.96 3.52
N VAL A 12 21.87 4.36 3.60
CA VAL A 12 20.90 4.22 2.51
C VAL A 12 21.30 5.00 1.26
N SER A 13 21.89 6.19 1.43
CA SER A 13 22.33 7.05 0.32
C SER A 13 23.50 6.48 -0.49
N LYS A 14 24.21 5.47 0.03
CA LYS A 14 25.33 4.80 -0.66
C LYS A 14 24.88 3.66 -1.57
N LEU A 15 23.60 3.28 -1.53
CA LEU A 15 23.08 2.16 -2.30
C LEU A 15 22.94 2.51 -3.78
N ASN A 16 23.34 1.56 -4.62
CA ASN A 16 23.20 1.71 -6.07
C ASN A 16 21.72 1.62 -6.50
N PRO A 17 21.33 2.31 -7.58
CA PRO A 17 20.01 2.13 -8.19
C PRO A 17 19.81 0.72 -8.72
N VAL A 18 18.58 0.20 -8.61
CA VAL A 18 18.28 -1.21 -8.93
C VAL A 18 17.50 -1.41 -10.24
N PHE A 19 16.69 -0.43 -10.66
CA PHE A 19 15.88 -0.52 -11.87
C PHE A 19 16.52 0.21 -13.07
N VAL A 20 16.81 1.50 -12.92
CA VAL A 20 17.48 2.31 -13.96
C VAL A 20 18.91 2.57 -13.52
N LYS A 21 19.89 2.05 -14.27
CA LYS A 21 21.32 2.15 -13.93
C LYS A 21 22.08 2.98 -14.99
N PRO A 22 23.07 3.80 -14.60
CA PRO A 22 23.50 4.08 -13.23
C PRO A 22 22.77 5.27 -12.57
N HIS A 23 21.92 6.00 -13.31
CA HIS A 23 21.39 7.30 -12.90
C HIS A 23 19.97 7.27 -12.29
N GLY A 24 19.42 6.09 -11.98
CA GLY A 24 18.11 5.97 -11.35
C GLY A 24 18.09 6.46 -9.89
N THR A 25 16.90 6.66 -9.34
CA THR A 25 16.70 7.11 -7.95
C THR A 25 16.14 6.02 -7.03
N SER A 26 15.55 4.97 -7.59
CA SER A 26 15.02 3.82 -6.84
C SER A 26 16.12 2.81 -6.50
N THR A 27 16.23 2.48 -5.20
CA THR A 27 17.20 1.55 -4.62
C THR A 27 16.47 0.45 -3.85
N ALA A 28 17.20 -0.59 -3.44
CA ALA A 28 16.61 -1.68 -2.65
C ALA A 28 16.03 -1.20 -1.29
N ALA A 29 16.60 -0.16 -0.69
CA ALA A 29 16.17 0.31 0.63
C ALA A 29 14.97 1.27 0.61
N ASN A 30 14.66 1.89 -0.54
CA ASN A 30 13.50 2.78 -0.68
C ASN A 30 12.32 2.15 -1.43
N SER A 31 12.41 0.84 -1.70
CA SER A 31 11.38 0.06 -2.39
C SER A 31 10.77 -0.96 -1.44
N SER A 32 9.53 -1.37 -1.70
CA SER A 32 8.97 -2.57 -1.07
C SER A 32 9.71 -3.82 -1.55
N PHE A 33 9.73 -4.87 -0.72
CA PHE A 33 10.40 -6.14 -1.00
C PHE A 33 9.39 -7.28 -1.16
N LEU A 34 9.85 -8.43 -1.68
CA LEU A 34 9.02 -9.62 -1.78
C LEU A 34 8.62 -10.12 -0.38
N THR A 35 7.31 -10.25 -0.15
CA THR A 35 6.74 -10.67 1.13
C THR A 35 5.75 -11.81 0.95
N ASP A 36 5.79 -12.78 1.86
CA ASP A 36 4.79 -13.84 1.97
C ASP A 36 3.83 -13.52 3.12
N GLY A 37 2.51 -13.62 2.89
CA GLY A 37 1.51 -13.30 3.90
C GLY A 37 0.07 -13.61 3.47
N ALA A 38 -0.84 -13.61 4.45
CA ALA A 38 -2.27 -13.80 4.27
C ALA A 38 -3.06 -12.82 5.15
N SER A 39 -4.29 -12.49 4.76
CA SER A 39 -5.19 -11.64 5.55
C SER A 39 -6.65 -12.09 5.40
N ALA A 40 -7.48 -11.79 6.40
CA ALA A 40 -8.92 -12.04 6.39
C ALA A 40 -9.66 -10.87 7.05
N CYS A 41 -10.81 -10.51 6.49
CA CYS A 41 -11.70 -9.48 7.02
C CYS A 41 -13.14 -10.00 6.98
N LEU A 42 -13.83 -9.97 8.12
CA LEU A 42 -15.25 -10.29 8.19
C LEU A 42 -16.08 -9.01 8.04
N LEU A 43 -16.86 -8.95 6.95
CA LEU A 43 -17.80 -7.88 6.70
C LEU A 43 -19.22 -8.40 6.86
N THR A 44 -20.09 -7.56 7.42
CA THR A 44 -21.51 -7.88 7.57
C THR A 44 -22.33 -6.59 7.63
N THR A 45 -23.66 -6.71 7.55
CA THR A 45 -24.56 -5.57 7.72
C THR A 45 -24.65 -5.18 9.19
N ALA A 46 -24.99 -3.91 9.46
CA ALA A 46 -25.15 -3.42 10.83
C ALA A 46 -26.20 -4.24 11.60
N ASP A 47 -27.35 -4.51 10.99
CA ASP A 47 -28.45 -5.29 11.58
C ASP A 47 -28.02 -6.70 11.97
N LYS A 48 -27.19 -7.34 11.14
CA LYS A 48 -26.68 -8.68 11.44
C LYS A 48 -25.67 -8.66 12.58
N ALA A 49 -24.79 -7.66 12.60
CA ALA A 49 -23.86 -7.47 13.71
C ALA A 49 -24.64 -7.24 15.04
N GLU A 50 -25.67 -6.40 15.03
CA GLU A 50 -26.53 -6.14 16.19
C GLU A 50 -27.27 -7.41 16.65
N ALA A 51 -27.90 -8.14 15.73
CA ALA A 51 -28.60 -9.39 16.05
C ALA A 51 -27.67 -10.47 16.64
N LEU A 52 -26.37 -10.42 16.32
CA LEU A 52 -25.35 -11.32 16.87
C LEU A 52 -24.64 -10.74 18.11
N GLY A 53 -25.01 -9.54 18.57
CA GLY A 53 -24.37 -8.87 19.71
C GLY A 53 -22.92 -8.45 19.44
N TRP A 54 -22.51 -8.33 18.19
CA TRP A 54 -21.16 -7.92 17.80
C TRP A 54 -21.04 -6.40 17.85
N LYS A 55 -19.89 -5.91 18.35
CA LYS A 55 -19.51 -4.49 18.31
C LYS A 55 -18.66 -4.22 17.06
N PRO A 56 -19.18 -3.51 16.03
CA PRO A 56 -18.41 -3.20 14.83
C PRO A 56 -17.16 -2.37 15.13
N LYS A 57 -16.05 -2.62 14.41
CA LYS A 57 -14.79 -1.88 14.57
C LYS A 57 -14.75 -0.59 13.72
N CYS A 58 -15.42 -0.60 12.58
CA CYS A 58 -15.52 0.52 11.64
C CYS A 58 -16.69 0.29 10.67
N TYR A 59 -16.94 1.27 9.80
CA TYR A 59 -17.91 1.18 8.71
C TYR A 59 -17.20 1.40 7.37
N LEU A 60 -17.46 0.55 6.38
CA LEU A 60 -17.12 0.84 4.99
C LEU A 60 -18.13 1.88 4.46
N ARG A 61 -17.68 3.12 4.26
CA ARG A 61 -18.55 4.25 3.90
C ARG A 61 -18.68 4.41 2.40
N ASP A 62 -17.55 4.46 1.71
CA ASP A 62 -17.50 4.66 0.27
C ASP A 62 -16.21 4.03 -0.29
N PHE A 63 -16.22 3.75 -1.59
CA PHE A 63 -15.06 3.30 -2.34
C PHE A 63 -15.23 3.65 -3.83
N ILE A 64 -14.12 3.93 -4.50
CA ILE A 64 -14.11 4.21 -5.94
C ILE A 64 -12.99 3.45 -6.63
N TYR A 65 -13.25 3.06 -7.88
CA TYR A 65 -12.24 2.55 -8.80
C TYR A 65 -11.95 3.59 -9.88
N VAL A 66 -10.66 3.81 -10.15
CA VAL A 66 -10.18 4.67 -11.23
C VAL A 66 -9.11 3.94 -12.04
N SER A 67 -8.92 4.33 -13.29
CA SER A 67 -7.88 3.81 -14.18
C SER A 67 -6.95 4.94 -14.63
N GLN A 68 -5.72 4.59 -15.00
CA GLN A 68 -4.67 5.50 -15.48
C GLN A 68 -4.02 4.92 -16.72
N ASP A 69 -3.31 5.75 -17.50
CA ASP A 69 -2.45 5.26 -18.58
C ASP A 69 -1.31 4.41 -17.99
N PRO A 70 -1.24 3.10 -18.31
CA PRO A 70 -0.21 2.23 -17.78
C PRO A 70 1.20 2.58 -18.28
N LYS A 71 1.33 3.30 -19.40
CA LYS A 71 2.64 3.61 -20.00
C LYS A 71 3.43 4.58 -19.15
N ASP A 72 2.82 5.71 -18.78
CA ASP A 72 3.53 6.84 -18.18
C ASP A 72 3.06 7.16 -16.73
N GLN A 73 1.86 6.73 -16.32
CA GLN A 73 1.20 7.28 -15.12
C GLN A 73 0.56 6.24 -14.19
N LEU A 74 0.88 4.95 -14.37
CA LEU A 74 0.25 3.84 -13.67
C LEU A 74 0.15 4.02 -12.14
N LEU A 75 1.19 4.57 -11.49
CA LEU A 75 1.28 4.66 -10.04
C LEU A 75 0.60 5.92 -9.44
N LEU A 76 -0.11 6.71 -10.24
CA LEU A 76 -0.78 7.94 -9.79
C LEU A 76 -2.23 7.75 -9.35
N ALA A 77 -2.77 6.53 -9.37
CA ALA A 77 -4.18 6.27 -9.06
C ALA A 77 -4.68 6.94 -7.75
N PRO A 78 -3.94 6.96 -6.62
CA PRO A 78 -4.40 7.66 -5.41
C PRO A 78 -4.66 9.15 -5.59
N ALA A 79 -3.86 9.85 -6.41
CA ALA A 79 -4.03 11.29 -6.65
C ALA A 79 -5.35 11.61 -7.38
N TYR A 80 -5.90 10.65 -8.14
CA TYR A 80 -7.17 10.79 -8.85
C TYR A 80 -8.35 10.19 -8.10
N ALA A 81 -8.12 9.17 -7.26
CA ALA A 81 -9.16 8.49 -6.50
C ALA A 81 -9.59 9.29 -5.26
N ILE A 82 -8.65 9.85 -4.49
CA ILE A 82 -8.95 10.49 -3.20
C ILE A 82 -9.86 11.73 -3.32
N PRO A 83 -9.72 12.62 -4.33
CA PRO A 83 -10.57 13.81 -4.42
C PRO A 83 -12.00 13.54 -4.92
N ARG A 84 -12.31 12.31 -5.35
CA ARG A 84 -13.61 11.91 -5.89
C ARG A 84 -14.44 11.21 -4.81
#